data_AF-A0A150HL45-F1
#
_entry.id   AF-A0A150HL45-F1
#
_cell.length_a   1.000
_cell.length_b   1.000
_cell.length_c   1.000
_cell.angle_alpha   90.00
_cell.angle_beta   90.00
_cell.angle_gamma   90.00
#
_symmetry.space_group_name_H-M   'P 1'
#
loop_
_entity.id
_entity.type
_entity.pdbx_description
1 polymer ?
#
loop_
_entity_poly.entity_id
_entity_poly.type
_entity_poly.pdbx_seq_one_letter_code
_entity_poly.pdbx_strand_id
1 'polypeptide(L)'
;MLNNKIYLSGLILTISLSCFNTSIFAASLQILEFKKAQLSQIEQKQICEQLSDVCQQQTPLRSLKTADQKLWLLSGDQIAQFYPSANGLKLKNKWHVGLANDEENTSDGQFIFPKLFPMTESRYAIAIIERSSEMYSGGGAGMERASFYELKESGQTHRFLENYPFSFNRMIRACFSEQEYKSSQGKCHDEDRLSLDIRPIKPMLWQFRYRYSLDVSPVSDSGEKSFKGSRNLNIDLNKAPQQPNIPANWDYQGQG
;
A
#
# COMPACT_ATOMS: atom_id res chain seq x y z
N MET A 1 41.34 51.46 63.66
CA MET A 1 39.90 51.65 63.38
C MET A 1 39.69 51.50 61.88
N LEU A 2 38.82 50.55 61.46
CA LEU A 2 38.17 50.39 60.14
C LEU A 2 39.10 50.27 58.90
N ASN A 3 38.85 49.51 57.83
CA ASN A 3 37.80 48.58 57.43
C ASN A 3 38.30 47.83 56.17
N ASN A 4 38.24 46.50 56.19
CA ASN A 4 37.81 45.57 55.15
C ASN A 4 37.63 46.03 53.67
N LYS A 5 38.21 45.28 52.69
CA LYS A 5 37.51 44.45 51.66
C LYS A 5 38.40 44.18 50.40
N ILE A 6 38.75 42.91 50.13
CA ILE A 6 38.16 41.93 49.17
C ILE A 6 38.86 41.89 47.80
N TYR A 7 39.47 40.73 47.53
CA TYR A 7 39.98 40.23 46.25
C TYR A 7 38.87 40.02 45.21
N LEU A 8 39.16 40.23 43.92
CA LEU A 8 38.53 39.45 42.86
C LEU A 8 39.42 39.34 41.60
N SER A 9 40.04 38.18 41.47
CA SER A 9 40.70 37.67 40.27
C SER A 9 39.66 37.31 39.20
N GLY A 10 39.69 37.97 38.05
CA GLY A 10 38.83 37.67 36.91
C GLY A 10 39.40 36.53 36.07
N LEU A 11 38.83 35.32 36.21
CA LEU A 11 39.02 34.21 35.29
C LEU A 11 37.81 34.20 34.34
N ILE A 12 38.02 34.54 33.06
CA ILE A 12 36.98 34.49 32.02
C ILE A 12 36.84 33.02 31.59
N LEU A 13 35.74 32.39 31.99
CA LEU A 13 35.36 31.04 31.56
C LEU A 13 34.48 31.15 30.31
N THR A 14 35.04 30.92 29.13
CA THR A 14 34.28 30.79 27.88
C THR A 14 33.60 29.42 27.83
N ILE A 15 32.30 29.38 28.09
CA ILE A 15 31.46 28.19 27.90
C ILE A 15 31.12 28.08 26.42
N SER A 16 31.83 27.23 25.69
CA SER A 16 31.48 26.83 24.33
C SER A 16 30.30 25.86 24.37
N LEU A 17 29.10 26.37 24.09
CA LEU A 17 27.87 25.60 23.99
C LEU A 17 27.85 24.88 22.63
N SER A 18 28.36 23.65 22.59
CA SER A 18 28.27 22.77 21.42
C SER A 18 26.83 22.31 21.25
N CYS A 19 26.04 23.02 20.46
CA CYS A 19 24.74 22.54 20.00
C CYS A 19 24.95 21.29 19.13
N PHE A 20 24.73 20.11 19.70
CA PHE A 20 24.55 18.89 18.93
C PHE A 20 23.27 19.06 18.10
N ASN A 21 23.41 19.43 16.83
CA ASN A 21 22.34 19.32 15.86
C ASN A 21 22.05 17.83 15.66
N THR A 22 21.11 17.28 16.43
CA THR A 22 20.44 16.06 16.03
C THR A 22 19.60 16.42 14.81
N SER A 23 20.13 16.14 13.63
CA SER A 23 19.36 16.20 12.39
C SER A 23 18.19 15.24 12.55
N ILE A 24 17.01 15.77 12.88
CA ILE A 24 15.78 15.01 12.82
C ILE A 24 15.53 14.77 11.34
N PHE A 25 15.96 13.62 10.85
CA PHE A 25 15.60 13.16 9.51
C PHE A 25 14.09 12.96 9.51
N ALA A 26 13.34 13.96 9.03
CA ALA A 26 11.91 13.81 8.79
C ALA A 26 11.74 12.65 7.81
N ALA A 27 11.02 11.60 8.24
CA ALA A 27 10.79 10.44 7.39
C ALA A 27 10.02 10.89 6.14
N SER A 28 10.58 10.64 4.96
CA SER A 28 9.91 10.99 3.71
C SER A 28 8.58 10.24 3.62
N LEU A 29 7.51 10.90 3.15
CA LEU A 29 6.20 10.29 2.89
C LEU A 29 6.24 9.40 1.63
N GLN A 30 7.15 8.44 1.62
CA GLN A 30 7.29 7.45 0.56
C GLN A 30 6.54 6.19 0.94
N ILE A 31 5.82 5.62 -0.03
CA ILE A 31 5.24 4.29 0.11
C ILE A 31 6.40 3.28 0.20
N LEU A 32 6.35 2.44 1.22
CA LEU A 32 7.41 1.46 1.48
C LEU A 32 6.94 0.09 1.02
N GLU A 33 7.78 -0.64 0.30
CA GLU A 33 7.43 -1.95 -0.24
C GLU A 33 8.03 -3.07 0.60
N PHE A 34 7.19 -4.05 0.95
CA PHE A 34 7.61 -5.30 1.55
C PHE A 34 8.21 -6.21 0.47
N LYS A 35 9.51 -6.46 0.59
CA LYS A 35 10.25 -7.34 -0.33
C LYS A 35 10.38 -8.73 0.28
N LYS A 36 10.75 -9.72 -0.54
CA LYS A 36 11.14 -11.04 -0.02
C LYS A 36 12.17 -10.86 1.10
N ALA A 37 11.93 -11.47 2.24
CA ALA A 37 12.75 -11.25 3.42
C ALA A 37 14.21 -11.69 3.18
N GLN A 38 15.14 -10.78 3.44
CA GLN A 38 16.58 -11.02 3.46
C GLN A 38 17.09 -10.78 4.89
N LEU A 39 16.80 -11.73 5.77
CA LEU A 39 17.12 -11.66 7.19
C LEU A 39 18.39 -12.46 7.48
N SER A 40 19.26 -11.95 8.35
CA SER A 40 20.37 -12.74 8.90
C SER A 40 19.85 -13.87 9.79
N GLN A 41 20.68 -14.89 10.01
CA GLN A 41 20.32 -16.00 10.93
C GLN A 41 20.00 -15.51 12.34
N ILE A 42 20.69 -14.46 12.81
CA ILE A 42 20.46 -13.85 14.13
C ILE A 42 19.09 -13.16 14.16
N GLU A 43 18.79 -12.32 13.17
CA GLU A 43 17.47 -11.66 13.08
C GLU A 43 16.35 -12.69 12.98
N GLN A 44 16.53 -13.73 12.15
CA GLN A 44 15.54 -14.79 12.00
C GLN A 44 15.28 -15.52 13.32
N LYS A 45 16.34 -15.89 14.06
CA LYS A 45 16.20 -16.50 15.39
C LYS A 45 15.43 -15.59 16.35
N GLN A 46 15.81 -14.32 16.44
CA GLN A 46 15.16 -13.34 17.33
C GLN A 46 13.70 -13.10 16.99
N ILE A 47 13.35 -13.11 15.70
CA ILE A 47 11.97 -12.99 15.23
C ILE A 47 11.19 -14.23 15.64
N CYS A 48 11.70 -15.44 15.38
CA CYS A 48 10.97 -16.68 15.67
C CYS A 48 10.79 -16.94 17.17
N GLU A 49 11.70 -16.45 18.02
CA GLU A 49 11.54 -16.49 19.48
C GLU A 49 10.37 -15.61 19.97
N GLN A 50 10.06 -14.52 19.25
CA GLN A 50 9.01 -13.56 19.62
C GLN A 50 7.70 -13.75 18.84
N LEU A 51 7.76 -14.37 17.66
CA LEU A 51 6.66 -14.62 16.73
C LEU A 51 6.77 -16.04 16.15
N SER A 52 6.58 -17.04 16.99
CA SER A 52 6.64 -18.45 16.59
C SER A 52 5.75 -18.77 15.38
N ASP A 53 4.52 -18.22 15.38
CA ASP A 53 3.51 -18.53 14.37
C ASP A 53 3.98 -18.11 12.96
N VAL A 54 4.63 -16.94 12.85
CA VAL A 54 5.12 -16.40 11.58
C VAL A 54 6.20 -17.28 10.97
N CYS A 55 7.02 -17.93 11.81
CA CYS A 55 8.09 -18.81 11.35
C CYS A 55 7.63 -20.26 11.08
N GLN A 56 6.48 -20.67 11.61
CA GLN A 56 5.91 -21.99 11.38
C GLN A 56 5.02 -22.03 10.14
N GLN A 57 4.47 -20.89 9.73
CA GLN A 57 3.65 -20.79 8.54
C GLN A 57 4.48 -21.01 7.26
N GLN A 58 3.87 -21.66 6.26
CA GLN A 58 4.45 -21.83 4.93
C GLN A 58 4.28 -20.59 4.03
N THR A 59 3.70 -19.50 4.57
CA THR A 59 3.49 -18.25 3.84
C THR A 59 4.82 -17.53 3.60
N PRO A 60 5.04 -16.96 2.40
CA PRO A 60 6.28 -16.22 2.13
C PRO A 60 6.45 -15.02 3.06
N LEU A 61 7.48 -15.06 3.89
CA LEU A 61 7.85 -13.92 4.74
C LEU A 61 8.41 -12.79 3.89
N ARG A 62 7.82 -11.61 4.06
CA ARG A 62 8.31 -10.36 3.48
C ARG A 62 8.77 -9.41 4.57
N SER A 63 9.76 -8.59 4.25
CA SER A 63 10.28 -7.59 5.18
C SER A 63 10.62 -6.26 4.51
N LEU A 64 10.66 -5.22 5.32
CA LEU A 64 11.23 -3.92 4.97
C LEU A 64 11.91 -3.30 6.19
N LYS A 65 12.99 -2.55 5.95
CA LYS A 65 13.65 -1.72 6.97
C LYS A 65 13.36 -0.25 6.66
N THR A 66 12.94 0.47 7.69
CA THR A 66 12.62 1.90 7.63
C THR A 66 13.84 2.75 7.94
N ALA A 67 13.80 4.05 7.62
CA ALA A 67 14.92 4.96 7.84
C ALA A 67 15.31 5.09 9.33
N ASP A 68 14.33 4.97 10.23
CA ASP A 68 14.52 4.92 11.68
C ASP A 68 14.92 3.51 12.19
N GLN A 69 15.41 2.66 11.29
CA GLN A 69 15.94 1.33 11.55
C GLN A 69 14.91 0.31 12.09
N LYS A 70 13.61 0.63 12.08
CA LYS A 70 12.58 -0.35 12.45
C LYS A 70 12.46 -1.39 11.34
N LEU A 71 12.37 -2.66 11.75
CA LEU A 71 12.10 -3.77 10.86
C LEU A 71 10.60 -4.06 10.86
N TRP A 72 10.02 -4.13 9.69
CA TRP A 72 8.63 -4.56 9.51
C TRP A 72 8.60 -5.90 8.81
N LEU A 73 7.64 -6.74 9.20
CA LEU A 73 7.38 -8.04 8.62
C LEU A 73 5.93 -8.12 8.15
N LEU A 74 5.72 -8.85 7.05
CA LEU A 74 4.42 -9.22 6.53
C LEU A 74 4.45 -10.71 6.18
N SER A 75 3.51 -11.48 6.74
CA SER A 75 3.33 -12.91 6.44
C SER A 75 1.85 -13.26 6.49
N GLY A 76 1.26 -13.59 5.34
CA GLY A 76 -0.18 -13.82 5.23
C GLY A 76 -0.98 -12.61 5.71
N ASP A 77 -1.76 -12.81 6.78
CA ASP A 77 -2.58 -11.79 7.45
C ASP A 77 -1.90 -11.10 8.64
N GLN A 78 -0.65 -11.48 8.94
CA GLN A 78 0.11 -10.95 10.07
C GLN A 78 1.06 -9.85 9.62
N ILE A 79 1.06 -8.75 10.36
CA ILE A 79 2.07 -7.70 10.25
C ILE A 79 2.73 -7.52 11.61
N ALA A 80 4.04 -7.33 11.62
CA ALA A 80 4.77 -7.04 12.84
C ALA A 80 5.80 -5.92 12.63
N GLN A 81 6.06 -5.18 13.69
CA GLN A 81 7.07 -4.14 13.73
C GLN A 81 8.02 -4.40 14.89
N PHE A 82 9.31 -4.37 14.59
CA PHE A 82 10.41 -4.51 15.54
C PHE A 82 11.24 -3.23 15.58
N TYR A 83 11.75 -2.90 16.77
CA TYR A 83 12.75 -1.85 16.93
C TYR A 83 14.12 -2.46 17.26
N PRO A 84 15.21 -1.84 16.80
CA PRO A 84 16.55 -2.24 17.23
C PRO A 84 16.78 -1.82 18.68
N SER A 85 17.33 -2.72 19.48
CA SER A 85 17.76 -2.45 20.85
C SER A 85 19.20 -2.92 21.06
N ALA A 86 19.80 -2.58 22.21
CA ALA A 86 21.15 -3.04 22.57
C ALA A 86 21.30 -4.57 22.53
N ASN A 87 20.20 -5.30 22.76
CA ASN A 87 20.16 -6.77 22.79
C ASN A 87 19.58 -7.37 21.49
N GLY A 88 19.51 -6.59 20.41
CA GLY A 88 18.92 -6.99 19.14
C GLY A 88 17.48 -6.54 18.93
N LEU A 89 16.75 -7.21 18.03
CA LEU A 89 15.40 -6.84 17.64
C LEU A 89 14.38 -7.14 18.75
N LYS A 90 13.54 -6.15 19.07
CA LYS A 90 12.42 -6.31 20.01
C LYS A 90 11.10 -6.00 19.32
N LEU A 91 10.13 -6.87 19.50
CA LEU A 91 8.78 -6.69 19.00
C LEU A 91 8.17 -5.42 19.65
N LYS A 92 7.73 -4.48 18.82
CA LYS A 92 6.98 -3.30 19.26
C LYS A 92 5.49 -3.55 19.13
N ASN A 93 5.06 -3.97 17.93
CA ASN A 93 3.66 -4.12 17.57
C ASN A 93 3.45 -5.37 16.72
N LYS A 94 2.27 -5.97 16.86
CA LYS A 94 1.74 -7.04 16.03
C LYS A 94 0.31 -6.69 15.65
N TRP A 95 -0.05 -6.89 14.39
CA TRP A 95 -1.39 -6.75 13.86
C TRP A 95 -1.78 -8.06 13.18
N HIS A 96 -3.00 -8.51 13.43
CA HIS A 96 -3.66 -9.55 12.67
C HIS A 96 -4.81 -8.90 11.90
N VAL A 97 -4.88 -9.17 10.61
CA VAL A 97 -5.87 -8.57 9.71
C VAL A 97 -6.89 -9.65 9.36
N GLY A 98 -8.17 -9.43 9.65
CA GLY A 98 -9.22 -10.33 9.21
C GLY A 98 -9.34 -10.30 7.68
N LEU A 99 -8.78 -11.30 7.00
CA LEU A 99 -9.02 -11.54 5.58
C LEU A 99 -10.25 -12.44 5.46
N ALA A 100 -11.22 -12.04 4.63
CA ALA A 100 -12.35 -12.91 4.33
C ALA A 100 -11.86 -14.18 3.62
N ASN A 101 -12.31 -15.33 4.11
CA ASN A 101 -12.26 -16.57 3.36
C ASN A 101 -13.63 -16.69 2.69
N ASP A 102 -13.66 -16.64 1.37
CA ASP A 102 -14.93 -16.73 0.64
C ASP A 102 -15.55 -18.12 0.81
N GLU A 103 -16.68 -18.16 1.53
CA GLU A 103 -17.60 -19.31 1.53
C GLU A 103 -18.55 -19.28 0.31
N GLU A 104 -18.67 -18.12 -0.35
CA GLU A 104 -19.41 -17.91 -1.59
C GLU A 104 -18.41 -17.73 -2.76
N ASN A 105 -18.48 -18.60 -3.77
CA ASN A 105 -17.54 -18.72 -4.90
C ASN A 105 -17.49 -17.50 -5.87
N THR A 106 -17.65 -16.27 -5.39
CA THR A 106 -17.70 -15.04 -6.21
C THR A 106 -16.43 -14.20 -6.16
N SER A 107 -15.55 -14.40 -5.17
CA SER A 107 -14.26 -13.71 -5.06
C SER A 107 -13.09 -14.70 -5.07
N ASP A 108 -11.99 -14.29 -5.71
CA ASP A 108 -10.71 -15.02 -5.77
C ASP A 108 -9.88 -14.82 -4.48
N GLY A 109 -10.54 -14.38 -3.41
CA GLY A 109 -10.00 -14.16 -2.08
C GLY A 109 -9.35 -12.79 -1.87
N GLN A 110 -9.05 -12.53 -0.59
CA GLN A 110 -8.43 -11.29 -0.14
C GLN A 110 -6.94 -11.46 0.19
N PHE A 111 -6.15 -10.40 0.00
CA PHE A 111 -4.76 -10.36 0.43
C PHE A 111 -4.31 -8.96 0.84
N ILE A 112 -3.27 -8.87 1.68
CA ILE A 112 -2.64 -7.60 2.01
C ILE A 112 -1.70 -7.18 0.87
N PHE A 113 -1.96 -6.03 0.25
CA PHE A 113 -1.03 -5.45 -0.72
C PHE A 113 0.31 -5.17 -0.03
N PRO A 114 1.46 -5.63 -0.56
CA PRO A 114 2.73 -5.67 0.15
C PRO A 114 3.41 -4.29 0.21
N LYS A 115 2.68 -3.25 0.63
CA LYS A 115 3.18 -1.90 0.84
C LYS A 115 2.62 -1.26 2.10
N LEU A 116 3.44 -0.46 2.77
CA LEU A 116 3.01 0.49 3.80
C LEU A 116 2.78 1.85 3.15
N PHE A 117 1.59 2.39 3.37
CA PHE A 117 1.20 3.71 2.89
C PHE A 117 1.32 4.72 4.04
N PRO A 118 2.21 5.71 3.96
CA PRO A 118 2.39 6.67 5.05
C PRO A 118 1.19 7.62 5.12
N MET A 119 0.55 7.67 6.29
CA MET A 119 -0.47 8.67 6.61
C MET A 119 0.17 9.92 7.19
N THR A 120 1.22 9.75 7.99
CA THR A 120 2.10 10.79 8.53
C THR A 120 3.53 10.25 8.53
N GLU A 121 4.49 10.96 9.14
CA GLU A 121 5.88 10.51 9.24
C GLU A 121 6.04 9.21 10.07
N SER A 122 5.11 8.93 11.00
CA SER A 122 5.19 7.78 11.91
C SER A 122 3.98 6.85 11.86
N ARG A 123 2.92 7.23 11.14
CA ARG A 123 1.67 6.45 11.01
C ARG A 123 1.57 5.86 9.62
N TYR A 124 1.26 4.58 9.56
CA TYR A 124 1.14 3.83 8.32
C TYR A 124 -0.22 3.17 8.21
N ALA A 125 -0.64 2.98 6.97
CA ALA A 125 -1.77 2.17 6.59
C ALA A 125 -1.33 1.04 5.66
N ILE A 126 -2.18 0.03 5.54
CA ILE A 126 -2.08 -1.04 4.56
C ILE A 126 -3.30 -1.00 3.64
N ALA A 127 -3.22 -1.69 2.51
CA ALA A 127 -4.37 -1.99 1.67
C ALA A 127 -4.66 -3.49 1.74
N ILE A 128 -5.92 -3.85 1.98
CA ILE A 128 -6.45 -5.18 1.70
C ILE A 128 -7.06 -5.10 0.30
N ILE A 129 -6.64 -6.02 -0.57
CA ILE A 129 -7.15 -6.17 -1.93
C ILE A 129 -8.10 -7.36 -1.95
N GLU A 130 -9.31 -7.12 -2.38
CA GLU A 130 -10.29 -8.13 -2.75
C GLU A 130 -10.23 -8.32 -4.26
N ARG A 131 -10.21 -9.57 -4.70
CA ARG A 131 -10.11 -9.92 -6.12
C ARG A 131 -11.38 -10.65 -6.54
N SER A 132 -11.86 -10.34 -7.72
CA SER A 132 -12.88 -11.14 -8.38
C SER A 132 -12.52 -11.33 -9.84
N SER A 133 -12.92 -12.46 -10.40
CA SER A 133 -12.78 -12.72 -11.82
C SER A 133 -13.98 -13.45 -12.39
N GLU A 134 -14.24 -13.17 -13.66
CA GLU A 134 -15.30 -13.79 -14.43
C GLU A 134 -14.70 -14.28 -15.74
N MET A 135 -15.04 -15.51 -16.12
CA MET A 135 -14.65 -16.09 -17.40
C MET A 135 -15.90 -16.28 -18.27
N TYR A 136 -15.78 -15.96 -19.55
CA TYR A 136 -16.83 -16.21 -20.53
C TYR A 136 -16.22 -16.58 -21.89
N SER A 137 -17.03 -17.14 -22.79
CA SER A 137 -16.53 -17.58 -24.09
C SER A 137 -15.94 -16.41 -24.86
N GLY A 138 -14.64 -16.48 -25.14
CA GLY A 138 -13.92 -15.41 -25.83
C GLY A 138 -13.36 -14.32 -24.94
N GLY A 139 -13.33 -14.49 -23.61
CA GLY A 139 -12.61 -13.56 -22.76
C GLY A 139 -12.85 -13.75 -21.27
N GLY A 140 -12.76 -12.63 -20.56
CA GLY A 140 -12.94 -12.60 -19.12
C GLY A 140 -12.69 -11.21 -18.55
N ALA A 141 -13.07 -11.04 -17.30
CA ALA A 141 -12.83 -9.84 -16.52
C ALA A 141 -12.10 -10.20 -15.22
N GLY A 142 -11.22 -9.32 -14.79
CA GLY A 142 -10.59 -9.34 -13.47
C GLY A 142 -10.76 -7.97 -12.82
N MET A 143 -11.09 -7.96 -11.54
CA MET A 143 -11.26 -6.75 -10.75
C MET A 143 -10.53 -6.88 -9.43
N GLU A 144 -9.89 -5.79 -9.02
CA GLU A 144 -9.32 -5.64 -7.69
C GLU A 144 -9.90 -4.40 -7.03
N ARG A 145 -10.42 -4.56 -5.80
CA ARG A 145 -10.87 -3.45 -4.96
C ARG A 145 -10.01 -3.35 -3.71
N ALA A 146 -9.61 -2.13 -3.37
CA ALA A 146 -8.76 -1.85 -2.23
C ALA A 146 -9.56 -1.22 -1.07
N SER A 147 -9.40 -1.78 0.11
CA SER A 147 -9.83 -1.21 1.38
C SER A 147 -8.60 -0.86 2.21
N PHE A 148 -8.52 0.37 2.75
CA PHE A 148 -7.34 0.83 3.49
C PHE A 148 -7.59 0.86 4.99
N TYR A 149 -6.60 0.36 5.72
CA TYR A 149 -6.63 0.21 7.17
C TYR A 149 -5.42 0.89 7.79
N GLU A 150 -5.65 1.81 8.73
CA GLU A 150 -4.60 2.35 9.58
C GLU A 150 -4.11 1.29 10.57
N LEU A 151 -2.80 1.17 10.73
CA LEU A 151 -2.17 0.36 11.76
C LEU A 151 -1.98 1.21 13.03
N LYS A 152 -2.83 1.00 14.05
CA LYS A 152 -2.74 1.73 15.32
C LYS A 152 -1.64 1.15 16.19
N GLU A 153 -1.00 1.97 17.02
CA GLU A 153 0.01 1.51 17.98
C GLU A 153 -0.54 0.56 19.07
N SER A 154 -1.87 0.46 19.22
CA SER A 154 -2.51 -0.52 20.11
C SER A 154 -2.50 -1.95 19.57
N GLY A 155 -1.94 -2.18 18.37
CA GLY A 155 -2.04 -3.48 17.67
C GLY A 155 -3.38 -3.69 16.95
N GLN A 156 -4.29 -2.71 17.01
CA GLN A 156 -5.56 -2.73 16.29
C GLN A 156 -5.43 -2.11 14.89
N THR A 157 -6.34 -2.49 14.00
CA THR A 157 -6.49 -1.86 12.69
C THR A 157 -7.76 -1.03 12.65
N HIS A 158 -7.76 0.04 11.85
CA HIS A 158 -8.93 0.89 11.65
C HIS A 158 -9.16 1.13 10.16
N ARG A 159 -10.26 0.62 9.61
CA ARG A 159 -10.66 0.86 8.23
C ARG A 159 -11.15 2.29 8.06
N PHE A 160 -10.63 3.00 7.06
CA PHE A 160 -11.03 4.39 6.76
C PHE A 160 -11.36 4.63 5.28
N LEU A 161 -11.03 3.68 4.40
CA LEU A 161 -11.45 3.63 3.00
C LEU A 161 -11.89 2.22 2.68
N GLU A 162 -12.97 2.07 1.93
CA GLU A 162 -13.55 0.77 1.64
C GLU A 162 -13.92 0.64 0.16
N ASN A 163 -13.52 -0.49 -0.43
CA ASN A 163 -13.92 -0.94 -1.76
C ASN A 163 -13.64 0.09 -2.86
N TYR A 164 -12.45 0.67 -2.89
CA TYR A 164 -12.04 1.56 -3.98
C TYR A 164 -11.53 0.75 -5.17
N PRO A 165 -11.84 1.09 -6.43
CA PRO A 165 -11.23 0.43 -7.57
C PRO A 165 -9.72 0.57 -7.53
N PHE A 166 -9.02 -0.56 -7.62
CA PHE A 166 -7.58 -0.65 -7.54
C PHE A 166 -6.98 -1.05 -8.88
N SER A 167 -7.52 -2.10 -9.49
CA SER A 167 -7.23 -2.47 -10.86
C SER A 167 -8.46 -3.13 -11.49
N PHE A 168 -8.55 -3.06 -12.81
CA PHE A 168 -9.56 -3.77 -13.58
C PHE A 168 -9.00 -4.08 -14.96
N ASN A 169 -9.30 -5.26 -15.47
CA ASN A 169 -9.05 -5.64 -16.84
C ASN A 169 -10.23 -6.44 -17.36
N ARG A 170 -10.65 -6.18 -18.60
CA ARG A 170 -11.67 -6.97 -19.27
C ARG A 170 -11.30 -7.17 -20.72
N MET A 171 -11.55 -8.37 -21.22
CA MET A 171 -11.31 -8.75 -22.59
C MET A 171 -12.60 -9.33 -23.16
N ILE A 172 -13.08 -8.81 -24.27
CA ILE A 172 -14.31 -9.28 -24.95
C ILE A 172 -13.95 -9.63 -26.38
N ARG A 173 -14.24 -10.86 -26.83
CA ARG A 173 -13.98 -11.28 -28.21
C ARG A 173 -14.82 -10.45 -29.19
N ALA A 174 -14.16 -9.99 -30.24
CA ALA A 174 -14.76 -9.26 -31.36
C ALA A 174 -14.74 -10.05 -32.68
N CYS A 175 -13.92 -11.09 -32.81
CA CYS A 175 -13.86 -11.93 -34.02
C CYS A 175 -14.77 -13.16 -33.91
N PHE A 176 -15.76 -13.29 -34.79
CA PHE A 176 -16.69 -14.42 -34.84
C PHE A 176 -16.69 -15.17 -36.19
N SER A 177 -15.98 -14.65 -37.19
CA SER A 177 -15.85 -15.23 -38.54
C SER A 177 -14.42 -15.16 -39.07
N GLU A 178 -14.06 -16.03 -40.02
CA GLU A 178 -12.74 -15.99 -40.66
C GLU A 178 -12.41 -14.65 -41.31
N GLN A 179 -13.43 -13.95 -41.82
CA GLN A 179 -13.27 -12.64 -42.42
C GLN A 179 -12.88 -11.60 -41.36
N GLU A 180 -13.47 -11.66 -40.18
CA GLU A 180 -13.11 -10.80 -39.04
C GLU A 180 -11.72 -11.12 -38.51
N TYR A 181 -11.34 -12.40 -38.43
CA TYR A 181 -9.96 -12.78 -38.09
C TYR A 181 -8.95 -12.17 -39.06
N LYS A 182 -9.24 -12.15 -40.37
CA LYS A 182 -8.37 -11.55 -41.38
C LYS A 182 -8.35 -10.01 -41.31
N SER A 183 -9.49 -9.39 -41.05
CA SER A 183 -9.64 -7.92 -41.08
C SER A 183 -9.32 -7.23 -39.75
N SER A 184 -9.32 -7.95 -38.63
CA SER A 184 -8.98 -7.44 -37.29
C SER A 184 -7.51 -7.06 -37.12
N GLN A 185 -6.63 -7.44 -38.06
CA GLN A 185 -5.19 -7.23 -37.97
C GLN A 185 -4.57 -7.82 -36.69
N GLY A 186 -5.12 -8.94 -36.22
CA GLY A 186 -4.70 -9.61 -34.98
C GLY A 186 -5.33 -9.04 -33.70
N LYS A 187 -6.12 -7.97 -33.79
CA LYS A 187 -6.86 -7.40 -32.65
C LYS A 187 -8.26 -8.01 -32.54
N CYS A 188 -8.36 -9.24 -32.07
CA CYS A 188 -9.64 -9.95 -31.98
C CYS A 188 -10.42 -9.73 -30.66
N HIS A 189 -10.02 -8.75 -29.86
CA HIS A 189 -10.70 -8.43 -28.60
C HIS A 189 -10.81 -6.93 -28.39
N ASP A 190 -11.88 -6.54 -27.72
CA ASP A 190 -11.99 -5.27 -27.03
C ASP A 190 -11.37 -5.42 -25.64
N GLU A 191 -10.54 -4.46 -25.24
CA GLU A 191 -9.77 -4.52 -24.00
C GLU A 191 -9.98 -3.28 -23.14
N ASP A 192 -10.63 -3.46 -22.00
CA ASP A 192 -10.71 -2.44 -20.96
C ASP A 192 -9.63 -2.63 -19.91
N ARG A 193 -9.07 -1.51 -19.45
CA ARG A 193 -8.09 -1.49 -18.36
C ARG A 193 -8.32 -0.30 -17.44
N LEU A 194 -8.10 -0.50 -16.15
CA LEU A 194 -7.95 0.53 -15.13
C LEU A 194 -6.84 0.15 -14.16
N SER A 195 -6.08 1.13 -13.71
CA SER A 195 -5.08 0.99 -12.65
C SER A 195 -5.04 2.22 -11.78
N LEU A 196 -4.82 2.01 -10.48
CA LEU A 196 -4.60 3.05 -9.48
C LEU A 196 -3.13 3.12 -9.08
N ASP A 197 -2.55 4.33 -9.20
CA ASP A 197 -1.30 4.71 -8.54
C ASP A 197 -1.59 5.67 -7.38
N ILE A 198 -0.95 5.47 -6.22
CA ILE A 198 -1.18 6.28 -5.03
C ILE A 198 0.07 7.07 -4.70
N ARG A 199 -0.08 8.36 -4.46
CA ARG A 199 1.00 9.25 -4.08
C ARG A 199 0.66 10.03 -2.81
N PRO A 200 1.36 9.81 -1.69
CA PRO A 200 1.27 10.71 -0.54
C PRO A 200 1.81 12.10 -0.93
N ILE A 201 1.00 13.14 -0.75
CA ILE A 201 1.37 14.52 -1.12
C ILE A 201 1.87 15.28 0.12
N LYS A 202 1.16 15.14 1.23
CA LYS A 202 1.50 15.68 2.55
C LYS A 202 0.80 14.83 3.62
N PRO A 203 1.09 15.01 4.92
CA PRO A 203 0.42 14.23 5.96
C PRO A 203 -1.11 14.32 5.81
N MET A 204 -1.76 13.17 5.90
CA MET A 204 -3.20 12.98 5.76
C MET A 204 -3.80 13.36 4.39
N LEU A 205 -2.97 13.56 3.35
CA LEU A 205 -3.45 13.83 1.99
C LEU A 205 -2.75 12.93 0.98
N TRP A 206 -3.52 12.04 0.37
CA TRP A 206 -3.06 11.20 -0.73
C TRP A 206 -3.63 11.70 -2.06
N GLN A 207 -2.91 11.45 -3.14
CA GLN A 207 -3.41 11.62 -4.50
C GLN A 207 -3.55 10.25 -5.15
N PHE A 208 -4.77 9.93 -5.55
CA PHE A 208 -5.12 8.73 -6.29
C PHE A 208 -5.07 9.09 -7.76
N ARG A 209 -4.23 8.37 -8.52
CA ARG A 209 -3.95 8.64 -9.92
C ARG A 209 -4.44 7.47 -10.74
N TYR A 210 -5.67 7.57 -11.20
CA TYR A 210 -6.29 6.59 -12.06
C TYR A 210 -5.79 6.74 -13.49
N ARG A 211 -5.47 5.61 -14.12
CA ARG A 211 -5.25 5.48 -15.56
C ARG A 211 -6.17 4.41 -16.10
N TYR A 212 -6.83 4.69 -17.21
CA TYR A 212 -7.78 3.76 -17.80
C TYR A 212 -7.77 3.88 -19.31
N SER A 213 -8.24 2.83 -19.97
CA SER A 213 -8.31 2.77 -21.42
C SER A 213 -9.31 1.73 -21.88
N LEU A 214 -9.83 1.96 -23.07
CA LEU A 214 -10.50 0.96 -23.90
C LEU A 214 -9.73 0.88 -25.22
N ASP A 215 -9.32 -0.31 -25.64
CA ASP A 215 -8.87 -0.58 -27.00
C ASP A 215 -9.93 -1.42 -27.70
N VAL A 216 -10.61 -0.84 -28.70
CA VAL A 216 -11.67 -1.48 -29.48
C VAL A 216 -11.05 -2.14 -30.72
N SER A 217 -11.45 -3.38 -30.96
CA SER A 217 -11.11 -4.14 -32.16
C SER A 217 -11.64 -3.43 -33.42
N PRO A 218 -10.89 -3.43 -34.55
CA PRO A 218 -11.38 -2.91 -35.82
C PRO A 218 -12.66 -3.58 -36.33
N VAL A 219 -12.96 -4.78 -35.82
CA VAL A 219 -14.13 -5.58 -36.18
C VAL A 219 -15.17 -5.65 -35.05
N SER A 220 -14.99 -4.87 -33.99
CA SER A 220 -15.97 -4.79 -32.90
C SER A 220 -17.30 -4.22 -33.39
N ASP A 221 -18.39 -4.83 -32.94
CA ASP A 221 -19.76 -4.38 -33.17
C ASP A 221 -20.30 -3.49 -32.03
N SER A 222 -19.48 -3.23 -30.99
CA SER A 222 -19.86 -2.42 -29.82
C SER A 222 -20.25 -0.97 -30.15
N GLY A 223 -19.76 -0.44 -31.28
CA GLY A 223 -19.91 0.96 -31.66
C GLY A 223 -19.09 1.94 -30.81
N GLU A 224 -18.30 1.43 -29.86
CA GLU A 224 -17.41 2.24 -29.04
C GLU A 224 -16.15 2.67 -29.81
N LYS A 225 -15.44 3.66 -29.27
CA LYS A 225 -14.17 4.13 -29.83
C LYS A 225 -13.07 3.94 -28.82
N SER A 226 -11.90 3.47 -29.25
CA SER A 226 -10.74 3.37 -28.39
C SER A 226 -10.42 4.72 -27.73
N PHE A 227 -10.12 4.71 -26.44
CA PHE A 227 -9.71 5.89 -25.71
C PHE A 227 -8.70 5.56 -24.61
N LYS A 228 -7.98 6.59 -24.19
CA LYS A 228 -7.12 6.56 -23.00
C LYS A 228 -7.42 7.78 -22.17
N GLY A 229 -7.42 7.62 -20.86
CA GLY A 229 -7.59 8.76 -19.98
C GLY A 229 -6.94 8.56 -18.62
N SER A 230 -7.01 9.62 -17.84
CA SER A 230 -6.51 9.63 -16.47
C SER A 230 -7.37 10.54 -15.60
N ARG A 231 -7.37 10.28 -14.29
CA ARG A 231 -8.04 11.12 -13.31
C ARG A 231 -7.26 11.12 -12.01
N ASN A 232 -6.92 12.32 -11.54
CA ASN A 232 -6.26 12.51 -10.25
C ASN A 232 -7.29 12.98 -9.23
N LEU A 233 -7.36 12.30 -8.09
CA LEU A 233 -8.25 12.62 -6.97
C LEU A 233 -7.41 12.84 -5.72
N ASN A 234 -7.58 13.98 -5.07
CA ASN A 234 -6.96 14.22 -3.77
C ASN A 234 -7.90 13.69 -2.68
N ILE A 235 -7.40 12.76 -1.87
CA ILE A 235 -8.13 12.08 -0.79
C ILE A 235 -7.59 12.59 0.55
N ASP A 236 -8.37 13.42 1.23
CA ASP A 236 -8.12 13.78 2.63
C ASP A 236 -8.50 12.60 3.51
N LEU A 237 -7.52 12.00 4.19
CA LEU A 237 -7.74 10.79 4.98
C LEU A 237 -8.59 11.03 6.23
N ASN A 238 -8.79 12.29 6.65
CA ASN A 238 -9.70 12.63 7.75
C ASN A 238 -11.17 12.71 7.30
N LYS A 239 -11.39 12.89 5.99
CA LYS A 239 -12.70 13.14 5.39
C LYS A 239 -12.83 12.35 4.09
N ALA A 240 -12.32 11.13 4.11
CA ALA A 240 -12.25 10.32 2.93
C ALA A 240 -13.69 10.00 2.48
N PRO A 241 -14.03 10.21 1.19
CA PRO A 241 -15.39 9.95 0.75
C PRO A 241 -15.69 8.45 0.82
N GLN A 242 -16.97 8.09 0.91
CA GLN A 242 -17.36 6.68 0.92
C GLN A 242 -16.98 5.98 -0.39
N GLN A 243 -17.01 6.71 -1.51
CA GLN A 243 -16.60 6.24 -2.82
C GLN A 243 -15.78 7.34 -3.53
N PRO A 244 -14.78 6.96 -4.36
CA PRO A 244 -14.09 7.94 -5.18
C PRO A 244 -15.07 8.50 -6.20
N ASN A 245 -15.04 9.82 -6.41
CA ASN A 245 -15.75 10.41 -7.54
C ASN A 245 -15.01 10.03 -8.82
N ILE A 246 -15.34 8.86 -9.36
CA ILE A 246 -14.95 8.37 -10.68
C ILE A 246 -16.22 8.23 -11.54
N PRO A 247 -16.14 8.32 -12.87
CA PRO A 247 -17.26 8.04 -13.75
C PRO A 247 -17.77 6.61 -13.56
N ALA A 248 -19.08 6.42 -13.66
CA ALA A 248 -19.75 5.15 -13.37
C ALA A 248 -19.25 3.99 -14.24
N ASN A 249 -18.87 4.26 -15.50
CA ASN A 249 -18.28 3.25 -16.38
C ASN A 249 -16.91 2.74 -15.91
N TRP A 250 -16.27 3.38 -14.92
CA TRP A 250 -15.02 2.91 -14.30
C TRP A 250 -15.22 2.33 -12.90
N ASP A 251 -16.40 2.49 -12.32
CA ASP A 251 -16.82 1.72 -11.15
C ASP A 251 -17.56 0.47 -11.62
N TYR A 252 -16.85 -0.34 -12.42
CA TYR A 252 -17.36 -1.64 -12.84
C TYR A 252 -17.64 -2.47 -11.56
N GLN A 253 -18.82 -3.06 -11.45
CA GLN A 253 -19.22 -3.90 -10.31
C GLN A 253 -19.38 -5.39 -10.71
N GLY A 254 -18.95 -5.78 -11.91
CA GLY A 254 -19.34 -7.06 -12.50
C GLY A 254 -20.67 -6.93 -13.26
N GLN A 255 -21.01 -7.95 -14.06
CA GLN A 255 -22.39 -8.10 -14.52
C GLN A 255 -23.15 -8.81 -13.39
N GLY A 256 -24.12 -8.12 -12.78
CA GLY A 256 -25.17 -8.76 -11.98
C GLY A 256 -26.18 -9.48 -12.87
#